data_AF-A0A966UYV4-F1
#
_entry.id   AF-A0A966UYV4-F1
#
_cell.length_a   1.000
_cell.length_b   1.000
_cell.length_c   1.000
_cell.angle_alpha   90.00
_cell.angle_beta   90.00
_cell.angle_gamma   90.00
#
_symmetry.space_group_name_H-M   'P 1'
#
loop_
_entity.id
_entity.type
_entity.pdbx_description
1 polymer ?
#
loop_
_entity_poly.entity_id
_entity_poly.type
_entity_poly.pdbx_seq_one_letter_code
_entity_poly.pdbx_strand_id
1 'polypeptide(L)' 'DDEAGGRAGQQQLLAGVLTRGCGSLNAEAFADLVEGLGANLRCEAGDDLLVVALKCARAGWSGI' A
#
# COMPACT_ATOMS: atom_id res chain seq x y z
N ASP A 1 14.09 9.76 29.23
CA ASP A 1 13.87 10.35 27.90
C ASP A 1 14.49 9.55 26.76
N ASP A 2 14.45 8.20 26.79
CA ASP A 2 15.02 7.32 25.74
C ASP A 2 13.97 6.64 24.84
N GLU A 3 12.69 6.99 24.97
CA GLU A 3 11.62 6.33 24.22
C GLU A 3 11.40 6.92 22.80
N ALA A 4 11.97 8.10 22.51
CA ALA A 4 11.81 8.80 21.25
C ALA A 4 12.77 8.34 20.13
N GLY A 5 13.94 7.79 20.47
CA GLY A 5 14.99 7.47 19.49
C GLY A 5 14.71 6.24 18.63
N GLY A 6 14.07 5.22 19.19
CA GLY A 6 13.83 3.94 18.50
C GLY A 6 12.59 3.90 17.60
N ARG A 7 11.72 4.91 17.70
CA ARG A 7 10.46 4.98 16.94
C ARG A 7 10.50 5.90 15.72
N ALA A 8 11.58 6.66 15.55
CA ALA A 8 11.78 7.51 14.39
C ALA A 8 11.72 6.70 13.08
N GLY A 9 10.86 7.11 12.15
CA GLY A 9 10.71 6.47 10.84
C GLY A 9 9.86 5.19 10.81
N GLN A 10 9.34 4.71 11.95
CA GLN A 10 8.49 3.51 11.99
C GLN A 10 7.24 3.67 11.12
N GLN A 11 6.65 4.85 11.06
CA GLN A 11 5.47 5.12 10.25
C GLN A 11 5.81 5.07 8.75
N GLN A 12 6.94 5.65 8.33
CA GLN A 12 7.40 5.55 6.94
C GLN A 12 7.75 4.10 6.56
N LEU A 13 8.37 3.35 7.46
CA LEU A 13 8.63 1.92 7.26
C LEU A 13 7.31 1.15 7.11
N LEU A 14 6.33 1.41 7.97
CA LEU A 14 5.00 0.80 7.91
C LEU A 14 4.33 1.07 6.55
N ALA A 15 4.29 2.33 6.11
CA ALA A 15 3.74 2.68 4.79
C ALA A 15 4.45 1.95 3.65
N GLY A 16 5.78 1.84 3.71
CA GLY A 16 6.59 1.17 2.70
C GLY A 16 6.44 -0.36 2.68
N VAL A 17 6.12 -1.02 3.80
CA VAL A 17 5.91 -2.48 3.82
C VAL A 17 4.54 -2.91 3.33
N LEU A 18 3.54 -2.01 3.31
CA LEU A 18 2.19 -2.33 2.84
C LEU A 18 2.12 -2.66 1.34
N THR A 19 3.16 -2.33 0.58
CA THR A 19 3.27 -2.68 -0.85
C THR A 19 4.16 -3.90 -1.10
N ARG A 20 4.70 -4.54 -0.05
CA ARG A 20 5.60 -5.71 -0.14
C ARG A 20 4.87 -7.05 -0.31
N GLY A 21 3.55 -7.06 -0.33
CA GLY A 21 2.73 -8.26 -0.47
C GLY A 21 1.47 -8.23 0.39
N CYS A 22 0.56 -9.17 0.15
CA CYS A 22 -0.69 -9.31 0.91
C CYS A 22 -1.13 -10.78 0.93
N GLY A 23 -1.24 -11.36 2.13
CA GLY A 23 -1.61 -12.77 2.31
C GLY A 23 -0.62 -13.71 1.63
N SER A 24 -1.08 -14.46 0.64
CA SER A 24 -0.25 -15.38 -0.16
C SER A 24 0.51 -14.70 -1.30
N LEU A 25 0.27 -13.42 -1.56
CA LEU A 25 0.93 -12.67 -2.63
C LEU A 25 2.23 -12.06 -2.09
N ASN A 26 3.35 -12.37 -2.75
CA ASN A 26 4.59 -11.64 -2.55
C ASN A 26 4.52 -10.24 -3.20
N ALA A 27 5.57 -9.44 -3.07
CA ALA A 27 5.60 -8.06 -3.57
C ALA A 27 5.31 -7.96 -5.09
N GLU A 28 5.91 -8.87 -5.87
CA GLU A 28 5.77 -8.91 -7.33
C GLU A 28 4.33 -9.29 -7.73
N ALA A 29 3.81 -10.41 -7.22
CA ALA A 29 2.46 -10.86 -7.53
C ALA A 29 1.37 -9.89 -7.04
N PHE A 30 1.63 -9.16 -5.94
CA PHE A 30 0.71 -8.13 -5.46
C PHE A 30 0.72 -6.89 -6.35
N ALA A 31 1.90 -6.46 -6.82
CA ALA A 31 2.01 -5.36 -7.78
C ALA A 31 1.32 -5.72 -9.12
N ASP A 32 1.58 -6.93 -9.63
CA ASP A 32 0.95 -7.44 -10.85
C ASP A 32 -0.58 -7.48 -10.75
N LEU A 33 -1.12 -7.88 -9.58
CA LEU A 33 -2.56 -7.86 -9.35
C LEU A 33 -3.13 -6.43 -9.40
N VAL A 34 -2.48 -5.48 -8.73
CA VAL A 34 -2.92 -4.07 -8.73
C VAL A 34 -2.88 -3.49 -10.14
N GLU A 35 -1.80 -3.74 -10.88
CA GLU A 35 -1.65 -3.32 -12.28
C GLU A 35 -2.66 -3.99 -13.20
N GLY A 36 -2.87 -5.30 -13.06
CA GLY A 36 -3.82 -6.07 -13.87
C GLY A 36 -5.28 -5.64 -13.68
N LEU A 37 -5.61 -5.06 -12.53
CA LEU A 37 -6.92 -4.42 -12.27
C LEU A 37 -7.01 -2.99 -12.82
N GLY A 38 -5.93 -2.48 -13.43
CA GLY A 38 -5.80 -1.08 -13.84
C GLY A 38 -5.88 -0.11 -12.64
N ALA A 39 -5.62 -0.61 -11.44
CA ALA A 39 -5.76 0.15 -10.21
C ALA A 39 -4.43 0.83 -9.83
N ASN A 40 -4.51 1.75 -8.87
CA ASN A 40 -3.34 2.35 -8.25
C ASN A 40 -3.50 2.31 -6.73
N LEU A 41 -2.57 1.62 -6.06
CA LEU A 41 -2.46 1.57 -4.60
C LEU A 41 -1.43 2.58 -4.12
N ARG A 42 -1.81 3.40 -3.14
CA ARG A 42 -0.94 4.38 -2.47
C ARG A 42 -1.03 4.18 -0.96
N CYS A 43 0.13 4.08 -0.32
CA CYS A 43 0.27 3.97 1.13
C CYS A 43 1.18 5.09 1.63
N GLU A 44 0.71 5.92 2.56
CA GLU A 44 1.45 7.08 3.06
C GLU A 44 1.30 7.27 4.56
N ALA A 45 2.42 7.55 5.22
CA ALA A 45 2.43 7.95 6.61
C ALA A 45 2.53 9.47 6.72
N GLY A 46 1.55 10.08 7.36
CA GLY A 46 1.62 11.44 7.91
C GLY A 46 1.89 11.40 9.42
N ASP A 47 1.93 12.57 10.04
CA ASP A 47 2.29 12.70 11.46
C ASP A 47 1.30 11.96 12.39
N ASP A 48 -0.01 12.02 12.07
CA ASP A 48 -1.08 11.44 12.91
C ASP A 48 -1.94 10.40 12.18
N LEU A 49 -1.64 10.09 10.92
CA LEU A 49 -2.47 9.20 10.11
C LEU A 49 -1.67 8.37 9.12
N LEU A 50 -2.20 7.18 8.85
CA LEU A 50 -1.77 6.32 7.76
C LEU A 50 -2.87 6.33 6.69
N VAL A 51 -2.53 6.79 5.48
CA VAL A 51 -3.42 6.71 4.32
C VAL A 51 -3.16 5.41 3.59
N VAL A 52 -4.22 4.62 3.37
CA VAL A 52 -4.22 3.52 2.40
C VAL A 52 -5.33 3.80 1.40
N ALA A 53 -4.95 4.12 0.17
CA ALA A 53 -5.88 4.51 -0.89
C ALA A 53 -5.72 3.60 -2.11
N LEU A 54 -6.82 3.03 -2.58
CA LEU A 54 -6.89 2.27 -3.81
C LEU A 54 -7.78 3.01 -4.81
N LYS A 55 -7.19 3.53 -5.88
CA LYS A 55 -7.94 4.07 -7.01
C LYS A 55 -8.18 2.94 -8.00
N CYS A 56 -9.41 2.44 -8.07
CA CYS A 56 -9.78 1.43 -9.06
C CYS A 56 -9.86 2.04 -10.46
N ALA A 57 -9.54 1.25 -11.49
CA ALA A 57 -10.00 1.57 -12.83
C ALA A 57 -11.53 1.64 -12.82
N ARG A 58 -12.08 2.62 -13.54
CA ARG A 58 -13.51 2.59 -13.88
C ARG A 58 -13.71 1.32 -14.70
N ALA A 59 -14.54 0.41 -14.20
CA ALA A 59 -14.81 -0.85 -14.88
C ALA A 59 -15.16 -0.57 -16.34
N GLY A 60 -14.27 -0.95 -17.25
CA GLY A 60 -14.70 -1.39 -18.57
C GLY A 60 -15.43 -2.70 -18.33
N TRP A 61 -16.72 -2.62 -17.99
CA TRP A 61 -17.63 -3.76 -18.08
C TRP A 61 -17.49 -4.28 -19.52
N SER A 62 -16.79 -5.40 -19.70
CA SER A 62 -16.79 -6.17 -20.93
C SER A 62 -17.98 -7.10 -20.82
N GLY A 63 -19.13 -6.62 -21.25
CA GLY A 63 -20.40 -7.33 -21.17
C GLY A 63 -20.45 -8.46 -22.17
N ILE A 64 -19.77 -9.56 -21.85
CA ILE A 64 -20.20 -10.85 -22.33
C ILE A 64 -21.59 -11.12 -21.74
#